data_AF-A0A7I7NUM6-F1
#
_entry.id   AF-A0A7I7NUM6-F1
#
_cell.length_a   1.000
_cell.length_b   1.000
_cell.length_c   1.000
_cell.angle_alpha   90.00
_cell.angle_beta   90.00
_cell.angle_gamma   90.00
#
_symmetry.space_group_name_H-M   'P 1'
#
loop_
_entity.id
_entity.type
_entity.pdbx_description
1 polymer ?
#
loop_
_entity_poly.entity_id
_entity_poly.type
_entity_poly.pdbx_seq_one_letter_code
_entity_poly.pdbx_strand_id
1 'polypeptide(L)'
;MGRASAVIACGAVALASACGHSPSNTAATPPDHAYAESLVISLADARRIANFEGLQPYSYADRHDPPRETVGNPPAPCRAVGSTDLTFAGGWKEYRSVAYSGSTDDLRPGGIAPINEITNTVVIYPDAAAAGGALNQLHTTLDQCAALHHNAYDFALNKPDSATLKLGSDGWIHLYTVKSSVLVSVGVLGIEPTEQVADTVLQTVTGRIK
;
A
#
# COMPACT_ATOMS: atom_id res chain seq x y z
N MET A 1 -63.79 -24.14 74.20
CA MET A 1 -62.49 -24.83 73.98
C MET A 1 -62.36 -24.98 72.47
N GLY A 2 -61.37 -24.48 71.73
CA GLY A 2 -60.11 -23.82 71.98
C GLY A 2 -59.26 -24.05 70.70
N ARG A 3 -58.50 -23.02 70.28
CA ARG A 3 -57.25 -23.08 69.45
C ARG A 3 -57.34 -23.75 68.06
N ALA A 4 -57.17 -23.01 66.96
CA ALA A 4 -55.89 -22.60 66.35
C ALA A 4 -55.01 -23.76 65.85
N SER A 5 -54.73 -23.82 64.54
CA SER A 5 -53.37 -23.76 63.96
C SER A 5 -53.34 -23.98 62.44
N ALA A 6 -52.43 -23.24 61.81
CA ALA A 6 -52.16 -23.13 60.38
C ALA A 6 -51.19 -24.22 59.87
N VAL A 7 -51.14 -24.41 58.54
CA VAL A 7 -49.91 -24.82 57.85
C VAL A 7 -49.74 -23.97 56.58
N ILE A 8 -48.54 -23.40 56.51
CA ILE A 8 -47.96 -22.52 55.51
C ILE A 8 -47.48 -23.37 54.32
N ALA A 9 -47.72 -22.93 53.09
CA ALA A 9 -46.95 -23.36 51.93
C ALA A 9 -46.62 -22.14 51.05
N CYS A 10 -45.39 -21.66 51.21
CA CYS A 10 -44.77 -20.66 50.35
C CYS A 10 -44.62 -21.21 48.92
N GLY A 11 -45.26 -20.57 47.94
CA GLY A 11 -44.93 -20.71 46.53
C GLY A 11 -44.37 -19.39 46.02
N ALA A 12 -43.05 -19.32 45.84
CA ALA A 12 -42.34 -18.14 45.36
C ALA A 12 -42.73 -17.82 43.90
N VAL A 13 -43.17 -16.58 43.65
CA VAL A 13 -43.33 -16.03 42.30
C VAL A 13 -41.95 -15.62 41.80
N ALA A 14 -41.40 -16.37 40.86
CA ALA A 14 -40.16 -15.99 40.18
C ALA A 14 -40.45 -14.83 39.21
N LEU A 15 -39.94 -13.64 39.53
CA LEU A 15 -39.88 -12.51 38.62
C LEU A 15 -38.83 -12.81 37.55
N ALA A 16 -39.25 -13.02 36.31
CA ALA A 16 -38.36 -13.07 35.16
C ALA A 16 -37.86 -11.64 34.87
N SER A 17 -36.67 -11.30 35.38
CA SER A 17 -35.92 -10.13 34.97
C SER A 17 -35.42 -10.33 33.54
N ALA A 18 -36.11 -9.71 32.59
CA ALA A 18 -35.62 -9.57 31.23
C ALA A 18 -34.39 -8.65 31.23
N CYS A 19 -33.20 -9.25 31.25
CA CYS A 19 -31.96 -8.54 30.94
C CYS A 19 -31.99 -8.16 29.46
N GLY A 20 -32.43 -6.94 29.17
CA GLY A 20 -32.24 -6.30 27.89
C GLY A 20 -30.74 -6.14 27.63
N HIS A 21 -30.15 -7.09 26.92
CA HIS A 21 -28.81 -6.95 26.37
C HIS A 21 -28.93 -6.00 25.18
N SER A 22 -28.76 -4.71 25.43
CA SER A 22 -28.43 -3.77 24.36
C SER A 22 -27.09 -4.24 23.78
N PRO A 23 -26.96 -4.52 22.47
CA PRO A 23 -25.65 -4.71 21.89
C PRO A 23 -24.92 -3.37 22.04
N SER A 24 -23.94 -3.33 22.94
CA SER A 24 -22.96 -2.26 22.96
C SER A 24 -22.26 -2.31 21.61
N ASN A 25 -22.68 -1.44 20.69
CA ASN A 25 -21.90 -1.05 19.53
C ASN A 25 -20.69 -0.26 20.05
N THR A 26 -19.75 -0.96 20.68
CA THR A 26 -18.41 -0.43 20.85
C THR A 26 -17.85 -0.36 19.44
N ALA A 27 -17.92 0.83 18.82
CA ALA A 27 -17.22 1.08 17.58
C ALA A 27 -15.76 0.73 17.83
N ALA A 28 -15.29 -0.36 17.21
CA ALA A 28 -13.89 -0.72 17.29
C ALA A 28 -13.09 0.46 16.74
N THR A 29 -12.11 0.94 17.50
CA THR A 29 -11.14 1.90 16.98
C THR A 29 -10.57 1.30 15.71
N PRO A 30 -10.58 2.04 14.57
CA PRO A 30 -9.96 1.55 13.36
C PRO A 30 -8.51 1.14 13.67
N PRO A 31 -8.03 0.01 13.15
CA PRO A 31 -6.63 -0.36 13.32
C PRO A 31 -5.72 0.77 12.83
N ASP A 32 -4.53 0.87 13.42
CA ASP A 32 -3.50 1.79 12.91
C ASP A 32 -3.32 1.54 11.40
N HIS A 33 -3.21 2.62 10.63
CA HIS A 33 -3.08 2.59 9.16
C HIS A 33 -4.28 2.02 8.39
N ALA A 34 -5.48 1.96 8.99
CA ALA A 34 -6.68 1.42 8.34
C ALA A 34 -7.01 2.06 6.98
N TYR A 35 -6.72 3.35 6.80
CA TYR A 35 -7.00 3.99 5.53
C TYR A 35 -6.00 3.56 4.47
N ALA A 36 -4.70 3.64 4.77
CA ALA A 36 -3.64 3.15 3.89
C ALA A 36 -3.84 1.66 3.51
N GLU A 37 -4.20 0.82 4.47
CA GLU A 37 -4.52 -0.60 4.24
C GLU A 37 -5.67 -0.78 3.23
N SER A 38 -6.71 0.05 3.30
CA SER A 38 -7.87 -0.06 2.41
C SER A 38 -7.57 0.33 0.95
N LEU A 39 -6.46 1.01 0.69
CA LEU A 39 -6.11 1.50 -0.64
C LEU A 39 -5.25 0.49 -1.43
N VAL A 40 -4.42 -0.30 -0.76
CA VAL A 40 -3.47 -1.19 -1.46
C VAL A 40 -4.15 -2.35 -2.19
N ILE A 41 -3.62 -2.75 -3.34
CA ILE A 41 -4.16 -3.88 -4.11
C ILE A 41 -3.98 -5.21 -3.38
N SER A 42 -4.91 -6.14 -3.61
CA SER A 42 -4.78 -7.51 -3.14
C SER A 42 -3.94 -8.37 -4.10
N LEU A 43 -3.51 -9.56 -3.65
CA LEU A 43 -2.88 -10.55 -4.54
C LEU A 43 -3.78 -10.93 -5.71
N ALA A 44 -5.09 -11.05 -5.47
CA ALA A 44 -6.07 -11.37 -6.50
C ALA A 44 -6.18 -10.24 -7.54
N ASP A 45 -6.15 -8.98 -7.11
CA ASP A 45 -6.08 -7.83 -8.02
C ASP A 45 -4.79 -7.87 -8.84
N ALA A 46 -3.64 -8.11 -8.19
CA ALA A 46 -2.35 -8.16 -8.86
C ALA A 46 -2.32 -9.22 -9.96
N ARG A 47 -2.73 -10.46 -9.66
CA ARG A 47 -2.79 -11.57 -10.64
C ARG A 47 -3.73 -11.27 -11.79
N ARG A 48 -4.92 -10.74 -11.48
CA ARG A 48 -5.94 -10.37 -12.47
C ARG A 48 -5.45 -9.26 -13.40
N ILE A 49 -4.84 -8.21 -12.86
CA ILE A 49 -4.35 -7.06 -13.65
C ILE A 49 -3.13 -7.47 -14.48
N ALA A 50 -2.20 -8.23 -13.90
CA ALA A 50 -1.00 -8.74 -14.58
C ALA A 50 -1.31 -9.85 -15.59
N ASN A 51 -2.49 -10.47 -15.50
CA ASN A 51 -2.79 -11.74 -16.16
C ASN A 51 -1.70 -12.80 -15.90
N PHE A 52 -1.21 -12.86 -14.66
CA PHE A 52 -0.11 -13.75 -14.26
C PHE A 52 -0.38 -14.38 -12.90
N GLU A 53 -0.82 -15.65 -12.91
CA GLU A 53 -1.14 -16.42 -11.69
C GLU A 53 0.10 -16.75 -10.84
N GLY A 54 1.30 -16.67 -11.41
CA GLY A 54 2.56 -16.97 -10.74
C GLY A 54 2.97 -15.96 -9.65
N LEU A 55 2.31 -14.80 -9.56
CA LEU A 55 2.56 -13.83 -8.50
C LEU A 55 2.26 -14.42 -7.12
N GLN A 56 3.14 -14.18 -6.16
CA GLN A 56 3.01 -14.54 -4.75
C GLN A 56 3.33 -13.33 -3.87
N PRO A 57 2.87 -13.28 -2.60
CA PRO A 57 3.25 -12.22 -1.66
C PRO A 57 4.76 -12.10 -1.52
N TYR A 58 5.27 -10.88 -1.64
CA TYR A 58 6.68 -10.56 -1.41
C TYR A 58 6.86 -9.86 -0.06
N SER A 59 7.20 -10.63 0.96
CA SER A 59 7.21 -10.19 2.36
C SER A 59 8.18 -9.04 2.66
N TYR A 60 9.24 -8.86 1.87
CA TYR A 60 10.18 -7.76 2.06
C TYR A 60 9.50 -6.38 1.88
N ALA A 61 8.57 -6.30 0.93
CA ALA A 61 7.86 -5.08 0.57
C ALA A 61 6.50 -4.92 1.26
N ASP A 62 6.03 -5.95 1.98
CA ASP A 62 4.82 -5.94 2.80
C ASP A 62 5.06 -5.20 4.13
N ARG A 63 4.88 -3.87 4.13
CA ARG A 63 5.30 -3.00 5.25
C ARG A 63 4.31 -1.88 5.55
N HIS A 64 4.40 -1.40 6.79
CA HIS A 64 3.72 -0.19 7.31
C HIS A 64 4.69 0.99 7.53
N ASP A 65 5.94 0.81 7.12
CA ASP A 65 7.00 1.81 7.16
C ASP A 65 7.94 1.61 5.96
N PRO A 66 8.50 2.69 5.41
CA PRO A 66 9.48 2.59 4.33
C PRO A 66 10.79 1.96 4.84
N PRO A 67 11.44 1.06 4.06
CA PRO A 67 12.78 0.61 4.38
C PRO A 67 13.76 1.78 4.54
N ARG A 68 14.50 1.78 5.65
CA ARG A 68 15.56 2.76 5.94
C ARG A 68 16.91 2.41 5.30
N GLU A 69 17.08 1.14 4.97
CA GLU A 69 18.33 0.63 4.41
C GLU A 69 18.36 0.87 2.90
N THR A 70 19.46 1.43 2.40
CA THR A 70 19.69 1.55 0.96
C THR A 70 20.66 0.47 0.51
N VAL A 71 20.17 -0.46 -0.32
CA VAL A 71 21.02 -1.51 -0.92
C VAL A 71 21.99 -0.87 -1.91
N GLY A 72 23.25 -1.31 -1.91
CA GLY A 72 24.25 -0.93 -2.93
C GLY A 72 24.84 0.48 -2.80
N ASN A 73 24.50 1.26 -1.77
CA ASN A 73 25.00 2.62 -1.52
C ASN A 73 24.90 3.57 -2.74
N PRO A 74 23.67 3.94 -3.18
CA PRO A 74 23.49 4.84 -4.31
C PRO A 74 24.10 6.23 -4.07
N PRO A 75 24.48 6.95 -5.14
CA PRO A 75 24.68 8.40 -5.06
C PRO A 75 23.50 9.07 -4.37
N ALA A 76 23.77 10.11 -3.58
CA ALA A 76 22.78 10.70 -2.66
C ALA A 76 21.37 10.96 -3.27
N PRO A 77 21.22 11.65 -4.43
CA PRO A 77 19.89 11.87 -5.01
C PRO A 77 19.26 10.57 -5.54
N CYS A 78 20.06 9.62 -6.01
CA CYS A 78 19.57 8.34 -6.55
C CYS A 78 19.03 7.37 -5.49
N ARG A 79 19.25 7.65 -4.21
CA ARG A 79 18.63 6.89 -3.11
C ARG A 79 17.09 7.02 -3.10
N ALA A 80 16.54 8.04 -3.77
CA ALA A 80 15.10 8.21 -3.96
C ALA A 80 14.46 7.23 -4.95
N VAL A 81 15.25 6.47 -5.73
CA VAL A 81 14.76 5.45 -6.69
C VAL A 81 14.30 4.15 -5.98
N GLY A 82 14.30 4.13 -4.64
CA GLY A 82 13.73 3.06 -3.83
C GLY A 82 12.37 3.42 -3.23
N SER A 83 11.88 2.61 -2.29
CA SER A 83 10.70 2.92 -1.47
C SER A 83 11.11 3.45 -0.09
N THR A 84 11.96 4.47 -0.02
CA THR A 84 12.58 4.95 1.23
C THR A 84 11.95 6.25 1.74
N ASP A 85 12.38 6.74 2.91
CA ASP A 85 12.02 8.06 3.43
C ASP A 85 12.37 9.21 2.45
N LEU A 86 13.36 9.02 1.56
CA LEU A 86 13.69 10.03 0.53
C LEU A 86 12.66 10.06 -0.60
N THR A 87 12.00 8.94 -0.84
CA THR A 87 10.97 8.80 -1.88
C THR A 87 9.67 9.46 -1.46
N PHE A 88 9.29 9.26 -0.21
CA PHE A 88 8.01 9.72 0.34
C PHE A 88 8.13 10.96 1.22
N ALA A 89 9.33 11.51 1.38
CA ALA A 89 9.60 12.57 2.35
C ALA A 89 9.11 12.20 3.77
N GLY A 90 9.14 13.17 4.69
CA GLY A 90 8.59 13.03 6.04
C GLY A 90 7.19 13.62 6.19
N GLY A 91 6.63 13.54 7.40
CA GLY A 91 5.41 14.27 7.78
C GLY A 91 4.09 13.61 7.38
N TRP A 92 4.14 12.39 6.83
CA TRP A 92 2.96 11.56 6.58
C TRP A 92 2.40 10.94 7.88
N LYS A 93 1.12 10.55 7.84
CA LYS A 93 0.34 9.96 8.93
C LYS A 93 0.28 8.44 8.84
N GLU A 94 0.16 7.91 7.62
CA GLU A 94 0.07 6.49 7.38
C GLU A 94 0.91 6.11 6.16
N TYR A 95 1.50 4.93 6.20
CA TYR A 95 2.23 4.32 5.10
C TYR A 95 1.78 2.87 4.98
N ARG A 96 1.60 2.41 3.75
CA ARG A 96 1.38 0.99 3.46
C ARG A 96 1.99 0.65 2.11
N SER A 97 2.81 -0.40 2.08
CA SER A 97 3.40 -0.95 0.87
C SER A 97 3.12 -2.44 0.78
N VAL A 98 2.70 -2.93 -0.38
CA VAL A 98 2.63 -4.35 -0.71
C VAL A 98 3.41 -4.60 -1.99
N ALA A 99 3.97 -5.80 -2.14
CA ALA A 99 4.40 -6.27 -3.43
C ALA A 99 4.06 -7.73 -3.63
N TYR A 100 3.95 -8.09 -4.90
CA TYR A 100 3.75 -9.45 -5.35
C TYR A 100 4.77 -9.76 -6.42
N SER A 101 5.50 -10.86 -6.24
CA SER A 101 6.56 -11.26 -7.15
C SER A 101 6.42 -12.71 -7.61
N GLY A 102 7.00 -13.01 -8.76
CA GLY A 102 7.10 -14.35 -9.32
C GLY A 102 8.23 -14.40 -10.34
N SER A 103 8.56 -15.60 -10.81
CA SER A 103 9.54 -15.80 -11.88
C SER A 103 8.86 -16.40 -13.10
N THR A 104 9.34 -16.08 -14.30
CA THR A 104 8.94 -16.83 -15.50
C THR A 104 9.82 -18.06 -15.69
N ASP A 105 9.24 -19.10 -16.29
CA ASP A 105 9.96 -20.32 -16.67
C ASP A 105 10.84 -20.12 -17.93
N ASP A 106 10.84 -18.92 -18.51
CA ASP A 106 11.71 -18.50 -19.62
C ASP A 106 13.15 -18.27 -19.13
N LEU A 107 13.74 -19.34 -18.63
CA LEU A 107 15.16 -19.44 -18.35
C LEU A 107 15.90 -19.47 -19.69
N ARG A 108 16.57 -18.37 -20.04
CA ARG A 108 17.69 -18.46 -21.00
C ARG A 108 18.69 -19.49 -20.45
N PRO A 109 19.28 -20.39 -21.25
CA PRO A 109 20.29 -21.32 -20.74
C PRO A 109 21.43 -20.55 -20.05
N GLY A 110 21.59 -20.75 -18.73
CA GLY A 110 22.55 -20.00 -17.90
C GLY A 110 22.11 -18.59 -17.44
N GLY A 111 20.86 -18.21 -17.67
CA GLY A 111 20.29 -16.91 -17.32
C GLY A 111 19.55 -16.88 -15.98
N ILE A 112 19.47 -15.70 -15.38
CA ILE A 112 18.60 -15.40 -14.23
C ILE A 112 17.15 -15.37 -14.75
N ALA A 113 16.23 -16.07 -14.06
CA ALA A 113 14.81 -15.98 -14.37
C ALA A 113 14.35 -14.51 -14.27
N PRO A 114 13.66 -13.96 -15.28
CA PRO A 114 13.05 -12.64 -15.16
C PRO A 114 12.18 -12.58 -13.91
N ILE A 115 12.44 -11.60 -13.04
CA ILE A 115 11.59 -11.32 -11.88
C ILE A 115 10.40 -10.51 -12.39
N ASN A 116 9.21 -11.07 -12.23
CA ASN A 116 7.96 -10.36 -12.38
C ASN A 116 7.60 -9.76 -11.02
N GLU A 117 7.34 -8.46 -10.96
CA GLU A 117 6.97 -7.81 -9.72
C GLU A 117 5.92 -6.72 -9.97
N ILE A 118 4.93 -6.64 -9.07
CA ILE A 118 4.07 -5.47 -8.89
C ILE A 118 4.27 -4.98 -7.47
N THR A 119 4.67 -3.73 -7.32
CA THR A 119 4.73 -3.03 -6.04
C THR A 119 3.66 -1.94 -6.01
N ASN A 120 2.95 -1.82 -4.90
CA ASN A 120 2.00 -0.75 -4.64
C ASN A 120 2.19 -0.19 -3.24
N THR A 121 2.53 1.10 -3.19
CA THR A 121 2.68 1.85 -1.94
C THR A 121 1.72 3.03 -1.91
N VAL A 122 1.15 3.30 -0.73
CA VAL A 122 0.31 4.46 -0.46
C VAL A 122 0.81 5.17 0.78
N VAL A 123 0.85 6.50 0.71
CA VAL A 123 1.29 7.36 1.80
C VAL A 123 0.28 8.47 2.02
N ILE A 124 -0.22 8.58 3.24
CA ILE A 124 -1.29 9.51 3.62
C ILE A 124 -0.68 10.71 4.33
N TYR A 125 -0.84 11.91 3.78
CA TYR A 125 -0.36 13.16 4.36
C TYR A 125 -1.47 13.91 5.13
N PRO A 126 -1.11 14.95 5.90
CA PRO A 126 -2.10 15.78 6.59
C PRO A 126 -3.12 16.43 5.66
N ASP A 127 -2.71 16.83 4.45
CA ASP A 127 -3.53 17.50 3.45
C ASP A 127 -2.94 17.33 2.03
N ALA A 128 -3.65 17.87 1.04
CA ALA A 128 -3.25 17.80 -0.36
C ALA A 128 -2.01 18.63 -0.69
N ALA A 129 -1.75 19.72 0.03
CA ALA A 129 -0.57 20.54 -0.18
C ALA A 129 0.70 19.80 0.27
N ALA A 130 0.62 19.08 1.40
CA ALA A 130 1.70 18.22 1.88
C ALA A 130 1.99 17.06 0.92
N ALA A 131 0.96 16.37 0.41
CA ALA A 131 1.14 15.30 -0.56
C ALA A 131 1.74 15.82 -1.88
N GLY A 132 1.22 16.93 -2.41
CA GLY A 132 1.77 17.59 -3.60
C GLY A 132 3.21 18.09 -3.40
N GLY A 133 3.52 18.59 -2.21
CA GLY A 133 4.87 18.97 -1.81
C GLY A 133 5.84 17.80 -1.85
N ALA A 134 5.45 16.63 -1.32
CA ALA A 134 6.25 15.42 -1.35
C ALA A 134 6.54 14.96 -2.80
N LEU A 135 5.54 14.96 -3.68
CA LEU A 135 5.74 14.63 -5.10
C LEU A 135 6.70 15.62 -5.79
N ASN A 136 6.57 16.92 -5.54
CA ASN A 136 7.46 17.92 -6.12
C ASN A 136 8.91 17.78 -5.62
N GLN A 137 9.09 17.44 -4.34
CA GLN A 137 10.40 17.14 -3.77
C GLN A 137 10.99 15.88 -4.40
N LEU A 138 10.18 14.83 -4.57
CA LEU A 138 10.60 13.62 -5.26
C LEU A 138 11.05 13.92 -6.70
N HIS A 139 10.26 14.69 -7.45
CA HIS A 139 10.61 15.12 -8.81
C HIS A 139 11.97 15.82 -8.86
N THR A 140 12.18 16.80 -7.96
CA THR A 140 13.45 17.54 -7.88
C THR A 140 14.63 16.60 -7.56
N THR A 141 14.43 15.65 -6.66
CA THR A 141 15.48 14.70 -6.24
C THR A 141 15.81 13.71 -7.35
N LEU A 142 14.80 13.24 -8.09
CA LEU A 142 14.98 12.32 -9.21
C LEU A 142 15.61 13.01 -10.42
N ASP A 143 15.27 14.27 -10.69
CA ASP A 143 15.90 15.08 -11.72
C ASP A 143 17.40 15.26 -11.43
N GLN A 144 17.75 15.52 -10.16
CA GLN A 144 19.15 15.54 -9.73
C GLN A 144 19.84 14.19 -9.90
N CYS A 145 19.15 13.06 -9.65
CA CYS A 145 19.72 11.74 -9.90
C CYS A 145 19.96 11.50 -11.39
N ALA A 146 18.97 11.79 -12.24
CA ALA A 146 19.07 11.62 -13.69
C ALA A 146 20.23 12.46 -14.27
N ALA A 147 20.42 13.68 -13.77
CA ALA A 147 21.52 14.57 -14.17
C ALA A 147 22.92 14.03 -13.81
N LEU A 148 23.05 13.04 -12.92
CA LEU A 148 24.32 12.38 -12.64
C LEU A 148 24.76 11.44 -13.77
N HIS A 149 23.84 11.02 -14.65
CA HIS A 149 24.10 10.02 -15.69
C HIS A 149 24.79 8.76 -15.16
N HIS A 150 24.44 8.34 -13.93
CA HIS A 150 25.01 7.16 -13.31
C HIS A 150 24.42 5.91 -13.94
N ASN A 151 25.26 5.02 -14.49
CA ASN A 151 24.82 3.84 -15.25
C ASN A 151 23.80 2.93 -14.53
N ALA A 152 23.93 2.75 -13.21
CA ALA A 152 23.00 1.95 -12.41
C ALA A 152 21.63 2.63 -12.17
N TYR A 153 21.47 3.90 -12.56
CA TYR A 153 20.26 4.72 -12.38
C TYR A 153 19.89 5.42 -13.69
N ASP A 154 20.11 4.75 -14.82
CA ASP A 154 19.74 5.24 -16.14
C ASP A 154 18.25 4.96 -16.38
N PHE A 155 17.41 5.96 -16.08
CA PHE A 155 15.97 5.92 -16.28
C PHE A 155 15.49 7.19 -17.00
N ALA A 156 14.42 7.06 -17.76
CA ALA A 156 13.69 8.20 -18.25
C ALA A 156 12.79 8.75 -17.12
N LEU A 157 12.93 10.03 -16.81
CA LEU A 157 12.03 10.76 -15.91
C LEU A 157 11.07 11.60 -16.74
N ASN A 158 9.78 11.34 -16.60
CA ASN A 158 8.72 12.07 -17.28
C ASN A 158 7.69 12.58 -16.28
N LYS A 159 7.04 13.69 -16.65
CA LYS A 159 5.93 14.28 -15.90
C LYS A 159 4.71 14.37 -16.81
N PRO A 160 3.88 13.31 -16.91
CA PRO A 160 2.73 13.29 -17.81
C PRO A 160 1.72 14.40 -17.54
N ASP A 161 1.58 14.80 -16.26
CA ASP A 161 0.73 15.89 -15.81
C ASP A 161 1.28 16.52 -14.51
N SER A 162 0.58 17.49 -13.93
CA SER A 162 1.04 18.17 -12.72
C SER A 162 1.11 17.30 -11.45
N ALA A 163 0.34 16.22 -11.42
CA ALA A 163 0.11 15.34 -10.28
C ALA A 163 0.75 13.94 -10.43
N THR A 164 1.39 13.64 -11.55
CA THR A 164 1.98 12.33 -11.85
C THR A 164 3.44 12.44 -12.30
N LEU A 165 4.30 11.58 -11.75
CA LEU A 165 5.65 11.31 -12.24
C LEU A 165 5.72 9.88 -12.77
N LYS A 166 6.43 9.70 -13.87
CA LYS A 166 6.72 8.41 -14.49
C LYS A 166 8.22 8.23 -14.61
N LEU A 167 8.71 7.15 -14.03
CA LEU A 167 10.08 6.66 -14.17
C LEU A 167 10.02 5.35 -14.94
N GLY A 168 10.96 5.11 -15.82
CA GLY A 168 11.02 3.82 -16.49
C GLY A 168 12.19 3.64 -17.41
N SER A 169 12.40 2.39 -17.79
CA SER A 169 13.32 1.94 -18.81
C SER A 169 12.76 0.67 -19.42
N ASP A 170 13.51 0.00 -20.28
CA ASP A 170 13.08 -1.25 -20.88
C ASP A 170 12.80 -2.30 -19.79
N GLY A 171 11.56 -2.82 -19.78
CA GLY A 171 11.12 -3.88 -18.88
C GLY A 171 10.69 -3.44 -17.48
N TRP A 172 10.68 -2.14 -17.15
CA TRP A 172 10.11 -1.65 -15.89
C TRP A 172 9.58 -0.22 -15.96
N ILE A 173 8.58 0.05 -15.14
CA ILE A 173 8.01 1.38 -14.94
C ILE A 173 7.69 1.60 -13.45
N HIS A 174 7.81 2.84 -13.02
CA HIS A 174 7.36 3.29 -11.70
C HIS A 174 6.55 4.58 -11.86
N LEU A 175 5.32 4.57 -11.37
CA LEU A 175 4.42 5.71 -11.36
C LEU A 175 4.30 6.26 -9.94
N TYR A 176 4.28 7.58 -9.80
CA TYR A 176 3.99 8.28 -8.56
C TYR A 176 2.91 9.31 -8.83
N THR A 177 1.75 9.21 -8.17
CA THR A 177 0.64 10.14 -8.37
C THR A 177 0.09 10.63 -7.05
N VAL A 178 -0.20 11.92 -6.98
CA VAL A 178 -0.94 12.52 -5.86
C VAL A 178 -2.42 12.65 -6.22
N LYS A 179 -3.28 12.21 -5.30
CA LYS A 179 -4.72 12.51 -5.32
C LYS A 179 -5.19 12.82 -3.90
N SER A 180 -5.86 13.95 -3.72
CA SER A 180 -6.20 14.47 -2.38
C SER A 180 -4.95 14.53 -1.50
N SER A 181 -5.00 14.01 -0.27
CA SER A 181 -3.87 13.94 0.66
C SER A 181 -3.05 12.65 0.52
N VAL A 182 -3.14 11.92 -0.60
CA VAL A 182 -2.51 10.61 -0.78
C VAL A 182 -1.49 10.65 -1.91
N LEU A 183 -0.27 10.20 -1.64
CA LEU A 183 0.73 9.86 -2.66
C LEU A 183 0.66 8.34 -2.89
N VAL A 184 0.38 7.95 -4.12
CA VAL A 184 0.38 6.55 -4.56
C VAL A 184 1.64 6.32 -5.38
N SER A 185 2.27 5.18 -5.15
CA SER A 185 3.42 4.70 -5.90
C SER A 185 3.12 3.29 -6.42
N VAL A 186 3.38 3.05 -7.70
CA VAL A 186 3.16 1.77 -8.38
C VAL A 186 4.39 1.43 -9.20
N GLY A 187 5.01 0.29 -8.92
CA GLY A 187 6.13 -0.26 -9.69
C GLY A 187 5.70 -1.54 -10.40
N VAL A 188 6.10 -1.70 -11.66
CA VAL A 188 5.92 -2.95 -12.43
C VAL A 188 7.24 -3.29 -13.09
N LEU A 189 7.69 -4.54 -12.92
CA LEU A 189 8.94 -5.09 -13.46
C LEU A 189 8.63 -6.42 -14.13
N GLY A 190 9.16 -6.64 -15.35
CA GLY A 190 9.16 -7.93 -16.03
C GLY A 190 7.80 -8.42 -16.58
N ILE A 191 6.71 -7.71 -16.31
CA ILE A 191 5.35 -8.08 -16.72
C ILE A 191 4.93 -7.25 -17.92
N GLU A 192 4.62 -7.88 -19.04
CA GLU A 192 4.12 -7.20 -20.23
C GLU A 192 2.61 -7.32 -20.41
N PRO A 193 1.89 -6.27 -20.85
CA PRO A 193 2.38 -4.92 -21.19
C PRO A 193 2.64 -4.03 -19.95
N THR A 194 3.91 -3.67 -19.72
CA THR A 194 4.40 -3.08 -18.46
C THR A 194 3.66 -1.80 -18.07
N GLU A 195 3.54 -0.85 -19.00
CA GLU A 195 2.88 0.44 -18.75
C GLU A 195 1.38 0.29 -18.49
N GLN A 196 0.69 -0.54 -19.28
CA GLN A 196 -0.75 -0.75 -19.10
C GLN A 196 -1.07 -1.43 -17.76
N VAL A 197 -0.24 -2.38 -17.33
CA VAL A 197 -0.38 -3.02 -16.00
C VAL A 197 -0.21 -1.98 -14.90
N ALA A 198 0.83 -1.13 -14.98
CA ALA A 198 1.07 -0.09 -13.99
C ALA A 198 -0.07 0.94 -13.92
N ASP A 199 -0.55 1.40 -15.08
CA ASP A 199 -1.68 2.34 -15.16
C ASP A 199 -2.96 1.73 -14.56
N THR A 200 -3.22 0.45 -14.83
CA THR A 200 -4.41 -0.23 -14.32
C THR A 200 -4.35 -0.40 -12.80
N VAL A 201 -3.17 -0.73 -12.24
CA VAL A 201 -2.96 -0.76 -10.78
C VAL A 201 -3.14 0.63 -10.20
N LEU A 202 -2.53 1.67 -10.80
CA LEU A 202 -2.64 3.04 -10.34
C LEU A 202 -4.10 3.52 -10.33
N GLN A 203 -4.86 3.25 -11.39
CA GLN A 203 -6.29 3.56 -11.47
C GLN A 203 -7.10 2.81 -10.40
N THR A 204 -6.78 1.53 -10.18
CA THR A 204 -7.44 0.72 -9.15
C THR A 204 -7.25 1.32 -7.76
N VAL A 205 -6.03 1.72 -7.41
CA VAL A 205 -5.70 2.32 -6.10
C VAL A 205 -6.28 3.72 -5.98
N THR A 206 -6.08 4.57 -6.98
CA THR A 206 -6.57 5.95 -6.95
C THR A 206 -8.10 6.03 -6.99
N GLY A 207 -8.78 5.04 -7.56
CA GLY A 207 -10.23 4.89 -7.53
C GLY A 207 -10.80 4.65 -6.12
N ARG A 208 -9.97 4.16 -5.18
CA ARG A 208 -10.35 3.91 -3.77
C ARG A 208 -10.20 5.15 -2.89
N ILE A 209 -9.46 6.17 -3.35
CA ILE A 209 -9.23 7.42 -2.61
C ILE A 209 -10.51 8.26 -2.62
N LYS A 210 -10.96 8.62 -1.41
CA LYS A 210 -12.15 9.44 -1.15
C LYS A 210 -11.87 10.95 -1.27
#